data_AF-A0A966WKJ8-F1
#
_entry.id   AF-A0A966WKJ8-F1
#
_cell.length_a   1.000
_cell.length_b   1.000
_cell.length_c   1.000
_cell.angle_alpha   90.00
_cell.angle_beta   90.00
_cell.angle_gamma   90.00
#
_symmetry.space_group_name_H-M   'P 1'
#
loop_
_entity.id
_entity.type
_entity.pdbx_description
1 polymer ?
#
loop_
_entity_poly.entity_id
_entity_poly.type
_entity_poly.pdbx_seq_one_letter_code
_entity_poly.pdbx_strand_id
1 'polypeptide(L)'
;MFNLFKRKAPPSVVAGASQAAEVASRDWLGRLRSSLQRTGSSIATVFTGKWLDDDAYTELESALLMADAGVPATQYILEQLKLKIKQTGSKDMVQIKGLLVEVLTELLQPLERELDLFLPTH
;
A
#
# COMPACT_ATOMS: atom_id res chain seq x y z
N MET A 1 13.96 9.51 -64.64
CA MET A 1 13.64 10.58 -63.66
C MET A 1 12.26 10.21 -63.15
N PHE A 2 12.07 9.57 -61.99
CA PHE A 2 12.14 10.14 -60.64
C PHE A 2 12.37 9.00 -59.64
N ASN A 3 13.34 9.15 -58.74
CA ASN A 3 13.58 8.22 -57.64
C ASN A 3 12.91 8.81 -56.38
N LEU A 4 11.71 8.35 -56.03
CA LEU A 4 10.86 8.99 -55.00
C LEU A 4 10.59 8.13 -53.76
N PHE A 5 11.36 7.08 -53.49
CA PHE A 5 11.15 6.25 -52.29
C PHE A 5 12.46 5.80 -51.66
N LYS A 6 13.11 6.72 -50.95
CA LYS A 6 14.04 6.38 -49.86
C LYS A 6 13.40 6.80 -48.55
N ARG A 7 12.46 5.98 -48.05
CA ARG A 7 11.85 6.13 -46.73
C ARG A 7 12.92 5.80 -45.68
N LYS A 8 13.40 6.82 -44.98
CA LYS A 8 14.19 6.67 -43.74
C LYS A 8 13.28 6.01 -42.70
N ALA A 9 13.72 4.88 -42.13
CA ALA A 9 13.00 4.19 -41.07
C ALA A 9 12.82 5.14 -39.86
N PRO A 10 11.62 5.21 -39.25
CA PRO A 10 11.42 5.99 -38.05
C PRO A 10 12.17 5.35 -36.87
N PRO A 11 12.73 6.14 -35.94
CA PRO A 11 13.33 5.61 -34.73
C PRO A 11 12.25 4.93 -33.86
N SER A 12 12.68 3.87 -33.17
CA SER A 12 11.90 3.05 -32.23
C SER A 12 11.00 3.88 -31.29
N VAL A 13 9.69 3.88 -31.58
CA VAL A 13 8.64 4.51 -30.75
C VAL A 13 8.25 3.68 -29.52
N VAL A 14 8.85 2.51 -29.34
CA VAL A 14 8.46 1.57 -28.25
C VAL A 14 9.14 1.91 -26.92
N ALA A 15 10.30 2.57 -26.94
CA ALA A 15 11.04 2.93 -25.73
C ALA A 15 10.43 4.14 -24.97
N GLY A 16 9.74 5.05 -25.66
CA GLY A 16 9.18 6.27 -25.06
C GLY A 16 7.89 6.04 -24.26
N ALA A 17 7.07 5.05 -24.66
CA ALA A 17 5.77 4.78 -24.02
C ALA A 17 5.93 4.15 -22.61
N SER A 18 6.89 3.25 -22.43
CA SER A 18 7.16 2.62 -21.12
C SER A 18 7.74 3.63 -20.12
N GLN A 19 8.59 4.54 -20.59
CA GLN A 19 9.22 5.55 -19.75
C GLN A 19 8.24 6.67 -19.33
N ALA A 20 7.32 7.06 -20.23
CA ALA A 20 6.24 8.00 -19.90
C ALA A 20 5.23 7.40 -18.90
N ALA A 21 4.91 6.10 -19.02
CA ALA A 21 4.04 5.39 -18.08
C ALA A 21 4.66 5.30 -16.67
N GLU A 22 5.95 4.95 -16.55
CA GLU A 22 6.63 4.93 -15.25
C GLU A 22 6.66 6.30 -14.55
N VAL A 23 6.88 7.38 -15.31
CA VAL A 23 6.86 8.75 -14.76
C VAL A 23 5.45 9.12 -14.29
N ALA A 24 4.42 8.77 -15.06
CA ALA A 24 3.03 8.99 -14.66
C ALA A 24 2.64 8.17 -13.41
N SER A 25 3.05 6.91 -13.32
CA SER A 25 2.84 6.07 -12.13
C SER A 25 3.54 6.62 -10.89
N ARG A 26 4.77 7.15 -11.05
CA ARG A 26 5.50 7.83 -9.97
C ARG A 26 4.79 9.09 -9.47
N ASP A 27 4.24 9.90 -10.38
CA ASP A 27 3.46 11.08 -10.01
C ASP A 27 2.16 10.70 -9.28
N TRP A 28 1.45 9.69 -9.78
CA TRP A 28 0.25 9.16 -9.13
C TRP A 28 0.52 8.61 -7.72
N LEU A 29 1.58 7.79 -7.55
CA LEU A 29 2.00 7.28 -6.25
C LEU A 29 2.38 8.42 -5.29
N GLY A 30 3.00 9.48 -5.79
CA GLY A 30 3.32 10.67 -5.00
C GLY A 30 2.06 11.35 -4.46
N ARG A 31 1.04 11.54 -5.32
CA ARG A 31 -0.27 12.09 -4.93
C ARG A 31 -0.98 11.19 -3.92
N LEU A 32 -0.98 9.88 -4.14
CA LEU A 32 -1.57 8.90 -3.22
C LEU A 32 -0.89 8.92 -1.85
N ARG A 33 0.46 8.95 -1.82
CA ARG A 33 1.22 9.06 -0.57
C ARG A 33 0.88 10.35 0.17
N SER A 34 0.76 11.46 -0.56
CA SER A 34 0.39 12.75 0.01
C SER A 34 -1.02 12.74 0.60
N SER A 35 -1.99 12.13 -0.08
CA SER A 35 -3.38 12.06 0.42
C SER A 35 -3.50 11.16 1.64
N LEU A 36 -2.69 10.10 1.74
CA LEU A 36 -2.67 9.18 2.88
C LEU A 36 -1.75 9.62 4.03
N GLN A 37 -1.07 10.77 3.91
CA GLN A 37 -0.02 11.16 4.87
C GLN A 37 -0.55 11.26 6.30
N ARG A 38 -1.74 11.83 6.52
CA ARG A 38 -2.33 11.97 7.86
C ARG A 38 -2.60 10.61 8.50
N THR A 39 -3.28 9.72 7.79
CA THR A 39 -3.60 8.35 8.24
C THR A 39 -2.32 7.56 8.54
N GLY A 40 -1.38 7.55 7.59
CA GLY A 40 -0.12 6.86 7.75
C GLY A 40 0.71 7.40 8.93
N SER A 41 0.65 8.71 9.19
CA SER A 41 1.36 9.31 10.32
C SER A 41 0.72 8.96 11.65
N SER A 42 -0.62 9.00 11.75
CA SER A 42 -1.35 8.63 12.97
C SER A 42 -1.02 7.21 13.43
N ILE A 43 -0.95 6.26 12.49
CA ILE A 43 -0.60 4.87 12.78
C ILE A 43 0.91 4.73 13.07
N ALA A 44 1.76 5.45 12.33
CA ALA A 44 3.22 5.36 12.49
C ALA A 44 3.72 5.88 13.84
N THR A 45 3.03 6.85 14.45
CA THR A 45 3.44 7.43 15.75
C THR A 45 3.52 6.37 16.86
N VAL A 46 2.63 5.38 16.85
CA VAL A 46 2.63 4.26 17.81
C VAL A 46 3.98 3.50 17.79
N PHE A 47 4.63 3.46 16.63
CA PHE A 47 5.91 2.76 16.46
C PHE A 47 7.15 3.60 16.80
N THR A 48 6.98 4.82 17.31
CA THR A 48 8.08 5.68 17.77
C THR A 48 8.43 5.44 19.25
N GLY A 49 7.58 4.71 19.98
CA GLY A 49 7.81 4.29 21.36
C GLY A 49 8.92 3.24 21.51
N LYS A 50 9.25 2.89 22.76
CA LYS A 50 10.36 1.97 23.08
C LYS A 50 10.02 0.49 22.93
N TRP A 51 8.75 0.11 23.11
CA TRP A 51 8.31 -1.27 23.07
C TRP A 51 6.81 -1.33 22.76
N LEU A 52 6.34 -2.50 22.35
CA LEU A 52 4.92 -2.78 22.15
C LEU A 52 4.34 -3.42 23.42
N ASP A 53 3.69 -2.62 24.24
CA ASP A 53 2.93 -3.04 25.43
C ASP A 53 1.42 -2.89 25.19
N ASP A 54 0.62 -3.18 26.22
CA ASP A 54 -0.84 -3.11 26.16
C ASP A 54 -1.35 -1.68 25.82
N ASP A 55 -0.66 -0.65 26.31
CA ASP A 55 -0.97 0.75 25.99
C ASP A 55 -0.71 1.03 24.50
N ALA A 56 0.42 0.57 23.95
CA ALA A 56 0.72 0.72 22.53
C ALA A 56 -0.27 -0.05 21.63
N TYR A 57 -0.76 -1.22 22.06
CA TYR A 57 -1.84 -1.93 21.34
C TYR A 57 -3.15 -1.13 21.35
N THR A 58 -3.48 -0.49 22.47
CA THR A 58 -4.67 0.35 22.60
C THR A 58 -4.56 1.61 21.72
N GLU A 59 -3.37 2.22 21.67
CA GLU A 59 -3.11 3.36 20.80
C GLU A 59 -3.21 2.97 19.31
N LEU A 60 -2.69 1.79 18.94
CA LEU A 60 -2.81 1.25 17.59
C LEU A 60 -4.28 0.99 17.21
N GLU A 61 -5.06 0.40 18.11
CA GLU A 61 -6.50 0.19 17.91
C GLU A 61 -7.22 1.52 17.64
N SER A 62 -6.97 2.51 18.50
CA SER A 62 -7.54 3.86 18.36
C SER A 62 -7.16 4.50 17.03
N ALA A 63 -5.88 4.42 16.63
CA ALA A 63 -5.40 4.95 15.37
C ALA A 63 -6.06 4.28 14.15
N LEU A 64 -6.27 2.96 14.19
CA LEU A 64 -6.95 2.22 13.12
C LEU A 64 -8.45 2.58 13.04
N LEU A 65 -9.12 2.78 14.16
CA LEU A 65 -10.52 3.20 14.19
C LEU A 65 -10.71 4.64 13.70
N MET A 66 -9.83 5.57 14.10
CA MET A 66 -9.81 6.94 13.56
C MET A 66 -9.47 7.00 12.07
N ALA A 67 -8.83 5.95 11.55
CA ALA A 67 -8.53 5.78 10.13
C ALA A 67 -9.67 5.12 9.33
N ASP A 68 -10.87 5.02 9.90
CA ASP A 68 -12.06 4.42 9.27
C ASP A 68 -11.91 2.93 8.91
N ALA A 69 -11.06 2.16 9.61
CA ALA A 69 -10.94 0.71 9.39
C ALA A 69 -12.20 -0.06 9.85
N GLY A 70 -12.87 0.44 10.89
CA GLY A 70 -14.00 -0.23 11.54
C GLY A 70 -13.59 -1.33 12.52
N VAL A 71 -14.46 -1.64 13.48
CA VAL A 71 -14.18 -2.56 14.59
C VAL A 71 -13.74 -3.96 14.11
N PRO A 72 -14.43 -4.63 13.17
CA PRO A 72 -14.07 -6.00 12.78
C PRO A 72 -12.68 -6.07 12.12
N ALA A 73 -12.36 -5.11 11.24
CA ALA A 73 -11.07 -5.09 10.56
C ALA A 73 -9.94 -4.78 11.55
N THR A 74 -10.14 -3.80 12.45
CA THR A 74 -9.16 -3.46 13.49
C THR A 74 -8.86 -4.67 14.38
N GLN A 75 -9.88 -5.38 14.87
CA GLN A 75 -9.69 -6.58 15.70
C GLN A 75 -8.89 -7.64 14.94
N TYR A 76 -9.26 -7.93 13.69
CA TYR A 76 -8.54 -8.88 12.85
C TYR A 76 -7.06 -8.48 12.68
N ILE A 77 -6.79 -7.21 12.36
CA ILE A 77 -5.42 -6.71 12.16
C ILE A 77 -4.58 -6.89 13.43
N LEU A 78 -5.13 -6.56 14.60
CA LEU A 78 -4.41 -6.70 15.89
C LEU A 78 -4.13 -8.15 16.24
N GLU A 79 -5.08 -9.05 16.00
CA GLU A 79 -4.91 -10.49 16.23
C GLU A 79 -3.83 -11.08 15.31
N GLN A 80 -3.88 -10.77 14.00
CA GLN A 80 -2.88 -11.25 13.05
C GLN A 80 -1.49 -10.67 13.35
N LEU A 81 -1.41 -9.40 13.76
CA LEU A 81 -0.15 -8.78 14.17
C LEU A 81 0.46 -9.52 15.38
N LYS A 82 -0.34 -9.79 16.43
CA LYS A 82 0.11 -10.55 17.61
C LYS A 82 0.61 -11.95 17.23
N LEU A 83 -0.08 -12.63 16.33
CA LEU A 83 0.33 -13.94 15.82
C LEU A 83 1.68 -13.88 15.09
N LYS A 84 1.85 -12.95 14.15
CA LYS A 84 3.11 -12.80 13.39
C LYS A 84 4.28 -12.39 14.29
N ILE A 85 4.07 -11.50 15.27
CA ILE A 85 5.09 -11.15 16.26
C ILE A 85 5.53 -12.39 17.04
N LYS A 86 4.59 -13.22 17.49
CA LYS A 86 4.88 -14.46 18.21
C LYS A 86 5.64 -15.47 17.35
N GLN A 87 5.29 -15.60 16.07
CA GLN A 87 5.95 -16.51 15.13
C GLN A 87 7.39 -16.08 14.80
N THR A 88 7.60 -14.77 14.63
CA THR A 88 8.92 -14.22 14.27
C THR A 88 9.82 -13.97 15.48
N GLY A 89 9.26 -13.84 16.68
CA GLY A 89 9.97 -13.43 17.88
C GLY A 89 10.45 -11.98 17.85
N SER A 90 9.87 -11.15 16.96
CA SER A 90 10.29 -9.77 16.74
C SER A 90 10.07 -8.91 17.99
N LYS A 91 11.09 -8.15 18.40
CA LYS A 91 11.01 -7.17 19.51
C LYS A 91 11.33 -5.75 19.09
N ASP A 92 11.76 -5.57 17.86
CA ASP A 92 12.15 -4.28 17.29
C ASP A 92 10.93 -3.59 16.66
N MET A 93 10.71 -2.32 16.98
CA MET A 93 9.53 -1.58 16.51
C MET A 93 9.52 -1.40 14.98
N VAL A 94 10.69 -1.32 14.34
CA VAL A 94 10.78 -1.23 12.87
C VAL A 94 10.34 -2.55 12.24
N GLN A 95 10.79 -3.69 12.77
CA GLN A 95 10.32 -5.01 12.34
C GLN A 95 8.82 -5.19 12.56
N ILE A 96 8.31 -4.82 13.74
CA ILE A 96 6.87 -4.92 14.07
C ILE A 96 6.03 -4.06 13.11
N LYS A 97 6.48 -2.83 12.80
CA LYS A 97 5.82 -2.01 11.78
C LYS A 97 5.80 -2.69 10.42
N GLY A 98 6.88 -3.38 10.04
CA GLY A 98 6.94 -4.23 8.85
C GLY A 98 5.88 -5.33 8.87
N LEU A 99 5.71 -6.01 10.00
CA LEU A 99 4.66 -7.03 10.16
C LEU A 99 3.25 -6.45 10.05
N LEU A 100 3.00 -5.22 10.54
CA LEU A 100 1.72 -4.55 10.33
C LEU A 100 1.45 -4.29 8.84
N VAL A 101 2.47 -3.85 8.09
CA VAL A 101 2.35 -3.66 6.63
C VAL A 101 2.03 -4.99 5.95
N GLU A 102 2.66 -6.08 6.36
CA GLU A 102 2.39 -7.43 5.84
C GLU A 102 0.94 -7.86 6.09
N VAL A 103 0.45 -7.72 7.33
CA VAL A 103 -0.95 -8.03 7.70
C VAL A 103 -1.95 -7.23 6.86
N LEU A 104 -1.71 -5.92 6.72
CA LEU A 104 -2.57 -5.06 5.91
C LEU A 104 -2.54 -5.45 4.43
N THR A 105 -1.37 -5.82 3.92
CA THR A 105 -1.21 -6.27 2.53
C THR A 105 -1.99 -7.56 2.30
N GLU A 106 -1.83 -8.56 3.17
CA GLU A 106 -2.54 -9.83 3.11
C GLU A 106 -4.06 -9.65 3.21
N LEU A 107 -4.53 -8.74 4.05
CA LEU A 107 -5.95 -8.41 4.19
C LEU A 107 -6.53 -7.78 2.91
N LEU A 108 -5.77 -6.90 2.26
CA LEU A 108 -6.23 -6.15 1.09
C LEU A 108 -6.04 -6.90 -0.23
N GLN A 109 -5.07 -7.80 -0.33
CA GLN A 109 -4.71 -8.50 -1.56
C GLN A 109 -5.89 -9.24 -2.23
N PRO A 110 -6.82 -9.91 -1.52
CA PRO A 110 -7.99 -10.54 -2.14
C PRO A 110 -9.00 -9.55 -2.76
N LEU A 111 -8.89 -8.26 -2.41
CA LEU A 111 -9.73 -7.18 -2.92
C LEU A 111 -9.12 -6.50 -4.14
N GLU A 112 -7.85 -6.76 -4.45
CA GLU A 112 -7.16 -6.28 -5.64
C GLU A 112 -7.66 -7.04 -6.88
N ARG A 113 -8.76 -6.54 -7.45
CA ARG A 113 -9.37 -7.07 -8.66
C ARG A 113 -9.84 -5.93 -9.54
N GLU A 114 -9.97 -6.19 -10.84
CA GLU A 114 -10.54 -5.20 -11.75
C GLU A 114 -11.96 -4.82 -11.30
N LEU A 115 -12.23 -3.52 -11.34
CA LEU A 115 -13.55 -3.01 -10.99
C LEU A 115 -14.52 -3.32 -12.15
N ASP A 116 -15.28 -4.40 -12.00
CA ASP A 116 -16.35 -4.73 -12.92
C ASP A 116 -17.61 -3.93 -12.57
N LEU A 117 -17.84 -2.85 -13.34
CA LEU A 117 -19.00 -1.97 -13.19
C LEU A 117 -20.31 -2.56 -13.73
N PHE A 118 -20.27 -3.75 -14.35
CA PHE A 118 -21.41 -4.36 -15.04
C PHE A 118 -21.84 -5.70 -14.46
N LEU A 119 -21.37 -6.06 -13.26
CA LEU A 119 -21.89 -7.24 -12.55
C LEU A 119 -23.41 -7.10 -12.35
N PRO A 120 -24.24 -8.07 -12.81
CA PRO A 120 -25.66 -8.05 -12.54
C PRO A 120 -25.85 -8.20 -11.02
N THR A 121 -26.42 -7.18 -10.40
CA THR A 121 -26.87 -7.22 -9.01
C THR A 121 -27.94 -8.31 -8.88
N HIS A 122 -27.67 -9.33 -8.06
CA HIS A 122 -28.64 -10.35 -7.66
C HIS A 122 -29.75 -9.76 -6.79
#